data_AF-A0A969F1H3-F1
#
_entry.id   AF-A0A969F1H3-F1
#
_cell.length_a   1.000
_cell.length_b   1.000
_cell.length_c   1.000
_cell.angle_alpha   90.00
_cell.angle_beta   90.00
_cell.angle_gamma   90.00
#
_symmetry.space_group_name_H-M   'P 1'
#
loop_
_entity.id
_entity.type
_entity.pdbx_description
1 polymer ?
#
loop_
_entity_poly.entity_id
_entity_poly.type
_entity_poly.pdbx_seq_one_letter_code
_entity_poly.pdbx_strand_id
1 'polypeptide(L)'
;VHGPNLDRNRLETLSSAFAGTGDWVRTVDATTAANIAGVPLKEHGLYFRDSRLIDARTVADRLPLSDRIRRCPGTLTAIAPGGDGVQLTLDTGIVDADAVVLCTGCPPALTQTSWLEVLPVAGQLERVRLRHTVAVPIFAEGYLAPRGR
;
A
#
# COMPACT_ATOMS: atom_id res chain seq x y z
N VAL A 1 -24.64 0.82 -12.76
CA VAL A 1 -24.35 1.68 -11.59
C VAL A 1 -23.47 2.80 -12.11
N HIS A 2 -24.01 4.01 -12.25
CA HIS A 2 -23.21 5.18 -12.60
C HIS A 2 -22.51 5.63 -11.32
N GLY A 3 -21.21 5.37 -11.20
CA GLY A 3 -20.39 5.91 -10.13
C GLY A 3 -20.47 7.45 -10.11
N PRO A 4 -20.18 8.10 -8.98
CA PRO A 4 -20.26 9.54 -8.88
C PRO A 4 -19.31 10.17 -9.90
N ASN A 5 -19.87 10.86 -10.90
CA ASN A 5 -19.11 11.70 -11.80
C ASN A 5 -18.40 12.75 -10.93
N LEU A 6 -17.06 12.69 -10.86
CA LEU A 6 -16.28 13.63 -10.07
C LEU A 6 -16.41 14.98 -10.74
N ASP A 7 -17.28 15.83 -10.18
CA ASP A 7 -17.47 17.21 -10.64
C ASP A 7 -16.11 17.88 -10.86
N ARG A 8 -15.94 18.49 -12.04
CA ARG A 8 -14.73 19.23 -12.43
C ARG A 8 -14.31 20.23 -11.36
N ASN A 9 -15.27 20.89 -10.71
CA ASN A 9 -15.00 21.83 -9.62
C ASN A 9 -14.29 21.17 -8.42
N ARG A 10 -14.66 19.91 -8.12
CA ARG A 10 -14.01 19.12 -7.06
C ARG A 10 -12.59 18.72 -7.45
N LEU A 11 -12.36 18.34 -8.71
CA LEU A 11 -11.01 18.02 -9.21
C LEU A 11 -10.08 19.24 -9.19
N GLU A 12 -10.59 20.40 -9.59
CA GLU A 12 -9.85 21.66 -9.54
C GLU A 12 -9.55 22.07 -8.09
N THR A 13 -10.50 21.87 -7.17
CA THR A 13 -10.29 22.09 -5.73
C THR A 13 -9.20 21.17 -5.18
N LEU A 14 -9.25 19.88 -5.50
CA LEU A 14 -8.25 18.91 -5.07
C LEU A 14 -6.88 19.22 -5.66
N SER A 15 -6.79 19.56 -6.94
CA SER A 15 -5.52 19.96 -7.57
C SER A 15 -4.95 21.23 -6.96
N SER A 16 -5.81 22.19 -6.61
CA SER A 16 -5.39 23.45 -5.98
C SER A 16 -4.79 23.23 -4.60
N ALA A 17 -5.25 22.22 -3.85
CA ALA A 17 -4.66 21.83 -2.58
C ALA A 17 -3.17 21.44 -2.70
N PHE A 18 -2.73 21.04 -3.90
CA PHE A 18 -1.35 20.66 -4.19
C PHE A 18 -0.55 21.74 -4.94
N ALA A 19 -1.16 22.87 -5.31
CA ALA A 19 -0.51 23.90 -6.15
C ALA A 19 0.79 24.47 -5.54
N GLY A 20 0.91 24.51 -4.21
CA GLY A 20 2.11 24.96 -3.51
C GLY A 20 3.23 23.91 -3.40
N THR A 21 3.00 22.68 -3.86
CA THR A 21 3.94 21.55 -3.71
C THR A 21 4.67 21.18 -5.00
N GLY A 22 4.46 21.94 -6.08
CA GLY A 22 5.05 21.72 -7.41
C GLY A 22 4.10 21.07 -8.42
N ASP A 23 4.59 20.83 -9.63
CA ASP A 23 3.80 20.32 -10.78
C ASP A 23 3.75 18.78 -10.85
N TRP A 24 3.73 18.12 -9.69
CA TRP A 24 3.66 16.65 -9.63
C TRP A 24 2.21 16.13 -9.65
N VAL A 25 1.22 16.99 -9.40
CA VAL A 25 -0.23 16.72 -9.56
C VAL A 25 -0.88 17.79 -10.43
N ARG A 26 -1.68 17.38 -11.42
CA ARG A 26 -2.49 18.30 -12.23
C ARG A 26 -3.83 17.69 -12.64
N THR A 27 -4.81 18.54 -12.90
CA THR A 27 -6.05 18.10 -13.57
C THR A 27 -5.77 17.73 -15.03
N VAL A 28 -6.48 16.72 -15.52
CA VAL A 28 -6.50 16.30 -16.92
C VAL A 28 -7.93 16.10 -17.39
N ASP A 29 -8.20 16.48 -18.63
CA ASP A 29 -9.46 16.09 -19.27
C ASP A 29 -9.46 14.63 -19.72
N ALA A 30 -10.64 14.12 -20.08
CA ALA A 30 -10.80 12.72 -20.49
C ALA A 30 -9.90 12.34 -21.68
N THR A 31 -9.73 13.26 -22.64
CA THR A 31 -8.86 13.06 -23.81
C THR A 31 -7.40 12.93 -23.41
N THR A 32 -6.91 13.85 -22.58
CA THR A 32 -5.54 13.86 -22.05
C THR A 32 -5.29 12.63 -21.17
N ALA A 33 -6.25 12.29 -20.31
CA ALA A 33 -6.20 11.10 -19.47
C ALA A 33 -6.11 9.83 -20.33
N ALA A 34 -6.94 9.72 -21.37
CA ALA A 34 -6.93 8.57 -22.28
C ALA A 34 -5.58 8.44 -23.01
N ASN A 35 -5.01 9.55 -23.47
CA ASN A 35 -3.70 9.58 -24.11
C ASN A 35 -2.58 9.13 -23.17
N ILE A 36 -2.61 9.58 -21.90
CA ILE A 36 -1.64 9.17 -20.87
C ILE A 36 -1.81 7.69 -20.51
N ALA A 37 -3.06 7.23 -20.34
CA ALA A 37 -3.37 5.87 -19.93
C ALA A 37 -3.21 4.84 -21.05
N GLY A 38 -3.16 5.27 -22.32
CA GLY A 38 -3.10 4.37 -23.48
C GLY A 38 -4.39 3.58 -23.72
N VAL A 39 -5.49 3.95 -23.06
CA VAL A 39 -6.81 3.32 -23.20
C VAL A 39 -7.90 4.39 -23.21
N PRO A 40 -9.05 4.16 -23.87
CA PRO A 40 -10.15 5.12 -23.83
C PRO A 40 -10.66 5.36 -22.41
N LEU A 41 -10.75 6.62 -22.01
CA LEU A 41 -11.34 7.08 -20.75
C LEU A 41 -12.44 8.10 -21.03
N LYS A 42 -13.48 8.08 -20.20
CA LYS A 42 -14.65 8.97 -20.34
C LYS A 42 -14.64 10.12 -19.33
N GLU A 43 -13.81 10.01 -18.30
CA GLU A 43 -13.84 10.91 -17.14
C GLU A 43 -12.58 11.77 -17.08
N HIS A 44 -12.74 12.96 -16.52
CA HIS A 44 -11.63 13.82 -16.11
C HIS A 44 -10.94 13.23 -14.87
N GLY A 45 -9.73 13.67 -14.56
CA GLY A 45 -9.03 13.15 -13.39
C GLY A 45 -7.84 13.98 -12.92
N LEU A 46 -7.17 13.45 -11.91
CA LEU A 46 -5.87 13.95 -11.44
C LEU A 46 -4.78 13.04 -11.99
N TYR A 47 -3.71 13.65 -12.50
CA TYR A 47 -2.54 12.95 -12.97
C TYR A 47 -1.34 13.23 -12.06
N PHE A 48 -0.70 12.16 -11.60
CA PHE A 48 0.47 12.20 -10.72
C PHE A 48 1.73 11.83 -11.53
N ARG A 49 2.48 12.84 -11.99
CA ARG A 49 3.58 12.69 -12.97
C ARG A 49 4.67 11.73 -12.51
N ASP A 50 5.05 11.84 -11.24
CA ASP A 50 6.16 11.09 -10.67
C ASP A 50 5.72 9.81 -9.95
N SER A 51 4.42 9.47 -10.02
CA SER A 51 3.92 8.21 -9.48
C SER A 51 4.55 7.02 -10.20
N ARG A 52 4.91 5.99 -9.44
CA ARG A 52 5.48 4.74 -9.95
C ARG A 52 4.80 3.57 -9.26
N LEU A 53 4.67 2.47 -9.99
CA LEU A 53 4.36 1.19 -9.37
C LEU A 53 5.62 0.64 -8.73
N ILE A 54 5.46 0.16 -7.50
CA ILE A 54 6.49 -0.58 -6.80
C ILE A 54 6.02 -2.03 -6.72
N ASP A 55 6.88 -2.96 -7.11
CA ASP A 55 6.69 -4.37 -6.75
C ASP A 55 7.01 -4.53 -5.26
N ALA A 56 5.98 -4.39 -4.43
CA ALA A 56 6.08 -4.48 -2.98
C ALA A 56 6.66 -5.83 -2.54
N ARG A 57 6.40 -6.91 -3.29
CA ARG A 57 6.97 -8.23 -2.97
C ARG A 57 8.47 -8.23 -3.20
N THR A 58 8.93 -7.75 -4.35
CA THR A 58 10.37 -7.64 -4.63
C THR A 58 11.08 -6.77 -3.60
N VAL A 59 10.47 -5.65 -3.18
CA VAL A 59 11.03 -4.80 -2.11
C VAL A 59 11.08 -5.56 -0.78
N ALA A 60 9.99 -6.19 -0.36
CA ALA A 60 9.90 -6.94 0.89
C ALA A 60 10.85 -8.16 0.93
N ASP A 61 11.09 -8.80 -0.21
CA ASP A 61 12.00 -9.95 -0.30
C ASP A 61 13.47 -9.53 -0.23
N ARG A 62 13.81 -8.30 -0.67
CA ARG A 62 15.19 -7.79 -0.73
C ARG A 62 15.66 -7.06 0.52
N LEU A 63 14.80 -6.28 1.17
CA LEU A 63 15.16 -5.50 2.36
C LEU A 63 15.76 -6.35 3.51
N PRO A 64 15.28 -7.57 3.80
CA PRO A 64 15.78 -8.36 4.91
C PRO A 64 16.98 -9.25 4.53
N LEU A 65 17.73 -8.91 3.47
CA LEU A 65 18.95 -9.62 3.05
C LEU A 65 20.24 -9.09 3.72
N SER A 66 20.13 -8.17 4.69
CA SER A 66 21.28 -7.74 5.48
C SER A 66 21.78 -8.86 6.39
N ASP A 67 23.09 -9.05 6.42
CA ASP A 67 23.84 -9.91 7.35
C ASP A 67 23.63 -9.57 8.84
N ARG A 68 23.16 -8.36 9.14
CA ARG A 68 22.81 -7.90 10.49
C ARG A 68 21.42 -8.35 10.94
N ILE A 69 20.64 -9.00 10.07
CA ILE A 69 19.27 -9.44 10.37
C ILE A 69 19.25 -10.96 10.48
N ARG A 70 19.01 -11.45 11.70
CA ARG A 70 18.70 -12.86 11.93
C ARG A 70 17.20 -13.09 11.76
N ARG A 71 16.82 -14.06 10.94
CA ARG A 71 15.42 -14.48 10.78
C ARG A 71 15.10 -15.62 11.73
N CYS A 72 14.05 -15.45 12.51
CA CYS A 72 13.50 -16.48 13.39
C CYS A 72 12.12 -16.87 12.86
N PRO A 73 11.96 -18.04 12.21
CA PRO A 73 10.64 -18.49 11.76
C PRO A 73 9.79 -18.85 12.98
N GLY A 74 8.54 -18.37 12.99
CA GLY A 74 7.56 -18.69 14.01
C GLY A 74 6.45 -17.64 14.10
N THR A 75 5.37 -18.03 14.73
CA THR A 75 4.25 -17.16 15.07
C THR A 75 4.41 -16.69 16.50
N LEU A 76 4.44 -15.37 16.72
CA LEU A 76 4.46 -14.79 18.06
C LEU A 76 3.13 -15.02 18.77
N THR A 77 3.17 -15.69 19.92
CA THR A 77 1.98 -16.05 20.72
C THR A 77 1.90 -15.29 22.05
N ALA A 78 3.04 -14.88 22.62
CA ALA A 78 3.08 -14.07 23.83
C ALA A 78 4.30 -13.16 23.89
N ILE A 79 4.15 -12.06 24.62
CA ILE A 79 5.22 -11.15 25.00
C ILE A 79 5.17 -11.04 26.52
N ALA A 80 6.32 -11.12 27.19
CA ALA A 80 6.42 -10.92 28.63
C ALA A 80 7.73 -10.20 28.98
N PRO A 81 7.79 -9.45 30.09
CA PRO A 81 9.07 -9.02 30.65
C PRO A 81 9.95 -10.25 30.98
N GLY A 82 11.25 -10.18 30.69
CA GLY A 82 12.19 -11.26 30.97
C GLY A 82 13.57 -10.71 31.32
N GLY A 83 14.02 -10.90 32.57
CA GLY A 83 15.28 -10.32 33.06
C GLY A 83 15.31 -8.80 32.88
N ASP A 84 16.35 -8.30 32.22
CA ASP A 84 16.52 -6.87 31.87
C ASP A 84 15.85 -6.47 30.54
N GLY A 85 15.13 -7.38 29.88
CA GLY A 85 14.54 -7.16 28.56
C GLY A 85 13.15 -7.77 28.40
N VAL A 86 12.87 -8.25 27.20
CA VAL A 86 11.59 -8.81 26.79
C VAL A 86 11.79 -10.23 26.29
N GLN A 87 10.97 -11.13 26.81
CA GLN A 87 10.86 -12.49 26.34
C GLN A 87 9.69 -12.61 25.36
N LEU A 88 9.97 -13.24 24.22
CA LEU A 88 9.03 -13.51 23.14
C LEU A 88 8.78 -15.02 23.08
N THR A 89 7.53 -15.43 23.21
CA THR A 89 7.13 -16.83 22.99
C THR A 89 6.65 -16.97 21.56
N LEU A 90 7.35 -17.78 20.78
CA LEU A 90 6.94 -18.23 19.46
C LEU A 90 6.36 -19.66 19.57
N ASP A 91 5.57 -20.07 18.59
CA ASP A 91 5.18 -21.48 18.42
C ASP A 91 6.37 -22.43 18.23
N THR A 92 7.53 -21.92 17.78
CA THR A 92 8.76 -22.67 17.56
C THR A 92 9.75 -22.61 18.74
N GLY A 93 9.50 -21.80 19.76
CA GLY A 93 10.40 -21.65 20.91
C GLY A 93 10.40 -20.26 21.52
N ILE A 94 11.40 -19.98 22.35
CA ILE A 94 11.52 -18.71 23.08
C ILE A 94 12.69 -17.89 22.53
N VAL A 95 12.51 -16.58 22.44
CA VAL A 95 13.53 -15.62 22.04
C VAL A 95 13.54 -14.44 23.01
N ASP A 96 14.72 -14.06 23.49
CA ASP A 96 14.90 -12.86 24.32
C ASP A 96 15.46 -11.69 23.49
N ALA A 97 15.05 -10.47 23.81
CA ALA A 97 15.51 -9.24 23.18
C ALA A 97 15.44 -8.05 24.15
N ASP A 98 16.34 -7.07 24.00
CA ASP A 98 16.34 -5.86 24.83
C ASP A 98 15.13 -4.95 24.54
N ALA A 99 14.65 -4.97 23.29
CA ALA A 99 13.52 -4.18 22.83
C ALA A 99 12.75 -4.91 21.73
N VAL A 100 11.45 -4.59 21.60
CA VAL A 100 10.54 -5.21 20.64
C VAL A 100 9.79 -4.13 19.88
N VAL A 101 9.76 -4.27 18.55
CA VAL A 101 8.95 -3.44 17.65
C VAL A 101 7.96 -4.35 16.93
N LEU A 102 6.66 -4.07 17.05
CA LEU A 102 5.61 -4.86 16.41
C LEU A 102 5.26 -4.25 15.04
N CYS A 103 5.59 -4.97 13.96
CA CYS A 103 5.34 -4.57 12.58
C CYS A 103 4.49 -5.61 11.80
N THR A 104 3.49 -6.21 12.44
CA THR A 104 2.75 -7.37 11.89
C THR A 104 1.60 -6.99 10.93
N GLY A 105 1.33 -5.70 10.72
CA GLY A 105 0.24 -5.20 9.89
C GLY A 105 -1.13 -5.37 10.54
N CYS A 106 -1.58 -6.61 10.70
CA CYS A 106 -2.68 -6.97 11.59
C CYS A 106 -2.07 -7.45 12.92
N PRO A 107 -2.32 -6.77 14.06
CA PRO A 107 -1.75 -7.19 15.32
C PRO A 107 -2.25 -8.60 15.68
N PRO A 108 -1.36 -9.51 16.11
CA PRO A 108 -1.80 -10.74 16.75
C PRO A 108 -2.62 -10.41 18.00
N ALA A 109 -3.46 -11.34 18.43
CA ALA A 109 -4.29 -11.18 19.63
C ALA A 109 -3.45 -11.23 20.92
N LEU A 110 -2.60 -10.22 21.12
CA LEU A 110 -1.77 -10.04 22.29
C LEU A 110 -2.45 -9.08 23.26
N THR A 111 -2.34 -9.36 24.56
CA THR A 111 -2.88 -8.48 25.60
C THR A 111 -2.27 -7.08 25.54
N GLN A 112 -1.01 -6.95 25.15
CA GLN A 112 -0.29 -5.67 25.07
C GLN A 112 -0.79 -4.77 23.93
N THR A 113 -1.46 -5.33 22.93
CA THR A 113 -1.99 -4.60 21.76
C THR A 113 -3.51 -4.59 21.72
N SER A 114 -4.19 -5.08 22.76
CA SER A 114 -5.65 -5.24 22.78
C SER A 114 -6.41 -3.91 22.75
N TRP A 115 -5.76 -2.80 23.12
CA TRP A 115 -6.30 -1.45 23.07
C TRP A 115 -6.16 -0.78 21.70
N LEU A 116 -5.45 -1.41 20.74
CA LEU A 116 -5.32 -0.90 19.39
C LEU A 116 -6.59 -1.21 18.59
N GLU A 117 -7.27 -0.16 18.11
CA GLU A 117 -8.46 -0.25 17.27
C GLU A 117 -8.10 -0.51 15.80
N VAL A 118 -7.46 -1.66 15.54
CA VAL A 118 -7.10 -2.06 14.16
C VAL A 118 -8.18 -2.98 13.60
N LEU A 119 -8.80 -2.55 12.50
CA LEU A 119 -9.78 -3.36 11.77
C LEU A 119 -9.12 -4.00 10.54
N PRO A 120 -9.01 -5.34 10.48
CA PRO A 120 -8.50 -6.00 9.29
C PRO A 120 -9.50 -5.84 8.14
N VAL A 121 -9.02 -5.30 7.02
CA VAL A 121 -9.79 -5.18 5.79
C VAL A 121 -9.24 -6.18 4.79
N ALA A 122 -10.01 -7.24 4.53
CA ALA A 122 -9.67 -8.20 3.49
C ALA A 122 -9.83 -7.54 2.10
N GLY A 123 -8.89 -7.82 1.21
CA GLY A 123 -8.91 -7.36 -0.17
C GLY A 123 -8.45 -8.45 -1.12
N GLN A 124 -8.94 -8.40 -2.36
CA GLN A 124 -8.56 -9.33 -3.43
C GLN A 124 -7.96 -8.56 -4.60
N LEU A 125 -6.84 -9.07 -5.11
CA LEU A 125 -6.21 -8.55 -6.32
C LEU A 125 -6.24 -9.62 -7.41
N GLU A 126 -6.79 -9.26 -8.56
CA GLU A 126 -6.89 -10.17 -9.69
C GLU A 126 -5.86 -9.87 -10.76
N ARG A 127 -5.28 -10.94 -11.30
CA ARG A 127 -4.41 -10.85 -12.47
C ARG A 127 -5.22 -11.17 -13.71
N VAL A 128 -5.56 -10.13 -14.45
CA VAL A 128 -6.32 -10.24 -15.69
C VAL A 128 -5.41 -10.04 -16.91
N ARG A 129 -5.69 -10.75 -18.00
CA ARG A 129 -5.10 -10.47 -19.31
C ARG A 129 -6.06 -9.58 -20.09
N LEU A 130 -5.60 -8.39 -20.42
CA LEU A 130 -6.39 -7.43 -21.19
C LEU A 130 -5.93 -7.43 -22.65
N ARG A 131 -6.84 -7.13 -23.57
CA ARG A 131 -6.51 -6.91 -24.99
C ARG A 131 -5.66 -5.65 -25.19
N HIS A 132 -5.91 -4.64 -24.36
CA HIS A 132 -5.15 -3.39 -24.30
C HIS A 132 -4.69 -3.18 -22.86
N THR A 133 -3.39 -3.00 -22.67
CA THR A 133 -2.81 -2.72 -21.35
C THR A 133 -2.81 -1.22 -21.11
N VAL A 134 -3.13 -0.80 -19.90
CA VAL A 134 -2.92 0.58 -19.46
C VAL A 134 -1.43 0.90 -19.39
N ALA A 135 -1.03 2.12 -19.73
CA ALA A 135 0.37 2.57 -19.66
C ALA A 135 0.75 3.04 -18.24
N VAL A 136 -0.23 3.52 -17.48
CA VAL A 136 -0.07 3.98 -16.10
C VAL A 136 -1.17 3.41 -15.20
N PRO A 137 -0.99 3.38 -13.87
CA PRO A 137 -2.05 3.02 -12.94
C PRO A 137 -3.25 3.96 -13.06
N ILE A 138 -4.45 3.40 -12.98
CA ILE A 138 -5.72 4.12 -12.96
C ILE A 138 -6.42 3.79 -11.65
N PHE A 139 -6.87 4.83 -10.94
CA PHE A 139 -7.59 4.72 -9.67
C PHE A 139 -9.01 5.28 -9.83
N ALA A 140 -10.00 4.50 -9.40
CA ALA A 140 -11.43 4.83 -9.40
C ALA A 140 -12.12 4.12 -8.21
N GLU A 141 -13.22 3.39 -8.41
CA GLU A 141 -13.84 2.49 -7.40
C GLU A 141 -12.99 1.24 -7.08
N GLY A 142 -11.70 1.31 -7.39
CA GLY A 142 -10.70 0.25 -7.36
C GLY A 142 -9.45 0.76 -8.07
N TYR A 143 -8.57 -0.13 -8.48
CA TYR A 143 -7.44 0.27 -9.31
C TYR A 143 -7.09 -0.76 -10.36
N LEU A 144 -6.58 -0.28 -11.49
CA LEU A 144 -6.00 -1.08 -12.54
C LEU A 144 -4.56 -0.62 -12.74
N ALA A 145 -3.61 -1.54 -12.67
CA ALA A 145 -2.21 -1.24 -12.85
C ALA A 145 -1.64 -2.03 -14.03
N PRO A 146 -0.74 -1.45 -14.84
CA PRO A 146 0.05 -2.25 -15.76
C PRO A 146 0.79 -3.33 -15.00
N ARG A 147 0.95 -4.50 -15.63
CA ARG A 147 1.90 -5.49 -15.12
C ARG A 147 3.29 -4.86 -15.20
N GLY A 148 3.93 -4.65 -14.04
CA GLY A 148 5.35 -4.28 -13.98
C GLY A 148 6.17 -5.29 -14.80
N ARG A 149 7.13 -4.80 -15.58
CA ARG A 149 8.11 -5.67 -16.23
C ARG A 149 9.02 -6.30 -15.18
#